data_AF-A0A560DY14-F1
#
_entry.id   AF-A0A560DY14-F1
#
_cell.length_a   1.000
_cell.length_b   1.000
_cell.length_c   1.000
_cell.angle_alpha   90.00
_cell.angle_beta   90.00
_cell.angle_gamma   90.00
#
_symmetry.space_group_name_H-M   'P 1'
#
loop_
_entity.id
_entity.type
_entity.pdbx_description
1 polymer ?
#
loop_
_entity_poly.entity_id
_entity_poly.type
_entity_poly.pdbx_seq_one_letter_code
_entity_poly.pdbx_strand_id
1 'polypeptide(L)' 'MDEDFIRRRAEHIRELATKADPFIQKRLLDLADSYERRLRPPPHTAARATGVYSQLQAQH' A
#
# COMPACT_ATOMS: atom_id res chain seq x y z
N MET A 1 -5.09 -7.02 -2.45
CA MET A 1 -3.71 -6.54 -2.58
C MET A 1 -2.86 -7.60 -1.92
N ASP A 2 -1.94 -8.21 -2.66
CA ASP A 2 -1.04 -9.23 -2.14
C ASP A 2 -0.12 -8.61 -1.08
N GLU A 3 0.02 -9.27 0.06
CA GLU A 3 0.90 -8.83 1.16
C GLU A 3 2.34 -8.65 0.68
N ASP A 4 2.81 -9.52 -0.22
CA ASP A 4 4.13 -9.41 -0.86
C ASP A 4 4.24 -8.25 -1.85
N PHE A 5 3.13 -7.82 -2.45
CA PHE A 5 3.11 -6.60 -3.27
C PHE A 5 3.24 -5.36 -2.38
N ILE A 6 2.49 -5.33 -1.28
CA ILE A 6 2.52 -4.22 -0.31
C ILE A 6 3.91 -4.10 0.31
N ARG A 7 4.53 -5.22 0.71
CA ARG A 7 5.87 -5.24 1.31
C ARG A 7 6.93 -4.72 0.33
N ARG A 8 6.99 -5.28 -0.88
CA ARG A 8 7.92 -4.84 -1.93
C ARG A 8 7.71 -3.37 -2.31
N ARG A 9 6.46 -2.89 -2.30
CA ARG A 9 6.15 -1.50 -2.59
C ARG A 9 6.65 -0.56 -1.47
N ALA A 10 6.47 -0.94 -0.21
CA ALA A 10 6.97 -0.16 0.93
C ALA A 10 8.51 -0.06 0.92
N GLU A 11 9.21 -1.17 0.64
CA GLU A 11 10.67 -1.19 0.52
C GLU A 11 11.16 -0.28 -0.61
N HIS A 12 10.55 -0.36 -1.80
CA HIS A 12 10.89 0.49 -2.93
C HIS A 12 10.67 1.99 -2.60
N ILE A 13 9.57 2.32 -1.94
CA ILE A 13 9.27 3.71 -1.54
C ILE A 13 10.30 4.24 -0.53
N ARG A 14 10.77 3.40 0.40
CA ARG A 14 11.85 3.77 1.33
C ARG A 14 13.16 4.05 0.61
N GLU A 15 13.52 3.23 -0.39
CA GLU A 15 14.72 3.48 -1.19
C GLU A 15 14.63 4.80 -1.97
N LEU A 16 13.46 5.12 -2.53
CA LEU A 16 13.21 6.41 -3.17
C LEU A 16 13.30 7.57 -2.16
N ALA A 17 12.81 7.38 -0.94
CA ALA A 17 12.88 8.38 0.12
C ALA A 17 14.31 8.72 0.53
N THR A 18 15.24 7.77 0.44
CA THR A 18 16.67 8.00 0.72
C THR A 18 17.31 8.97 -0.28
N LYS A 19 16.84 8.97 -1.54
CA LYS A 19 17.38 9.79 -2.63
C LYS A 19 16.61 11.11 -2.85
N ALA A 20 15.49 11.31 -2.15
CA ALA A 20 14.58 12.42 -2.35
C ALA A 20 14.90 13.63 -1.47
N ASP A 21 14.41 14.80 -1.88
CA ASP A 21 14.45 16.02 -1.07
C ASP A 21 13.78 15.83 0.30
N PRO A 22 14.17 16.57 1.36
CA PRO A 22 13.63 16.38 2.71
C PRO A 22 12.10 16.46 2.80
N PHE A 23 11.46 17.27 1.95
CA PHE A 23 10.00 17.37 1.88
C PHE A 23 9.36 16.11 1.26
N ILE A 24 9.97 15.60 0.18
CA ILE A 24 9.48 14.41 -0.53
C ILE A 24 9.80 13.14 0.26
N GLN A 25 10.97 13.08 0.90
CA GLN A 25 11.38 12.01 1.81
C GLN A 25 10.34 11.79 2.90
N LYS A 26 9.92 12.85 3.62
CA LYS A 26 8.88 12.74 4.66
C LYS A 26 7.58 12.17 4.10
N ARG A 27 7.16 12.62 2.91
CA ARG A 27 5.92 12.16 2.26
C ARG A 27 6.02 10.70 1.81
N LEU A 28 7.18 10.27 1.31
CA LEU A 28 7.43 8.88 0.91
C LEU A 28 7.51 7.95 2.11
N LEU A 29 8.14 8.37 3.21
CA LEU A 29 8.18 7.58 4.45
C LEU A 29 6.78 7.39 5.04
N ASP A 30 5.96 8.43 5.08
CA ASP A 30 4.55 8.35 5.52
C ASP A 30 3.71 7.41 4.64
N LEU A 31 3.98 7.43 3.33
CA LEU A 31 3.36 6.52 2.38
C LEU A 31 3.78 5.07 2.62
N ALA A 32 5.07 4.80 2.87
CA ALA A 32 5.55 3.45 3.19
C ALA A 32 4.95 2.92 4.50
N ASP A 33 4.89 3.75 5.54
CA ASP A 33 4.27 3.42 6.82
C ASP A 33 2.77 3.09 6.66
N SER A 34 2.06 3.83 5.80
CA SER A 34 0.66 3.54 5.46
C SER A 34 0.46 2.18 4.78
N TYR A 35 1.40 1.75 3.94
CA TYR A 35 1.38 0.41 3.34
C TYR A 35 1.63 -0.68 4.39
N GLU A 36 2.58 -0.48 5.30
CA GLU A 36 2.87 -1.42 6.39
C GLU A 36 1.72 -1.53 7.40
N ARG A 37 1.01 -0.43 7.68
CA ARG A 37 -0.20 -0.47 8.51
C ARG A 37 -1.33 -1.27 7.87
N ARG A 38 -1.43 -1.29 6.54
CA ARG A 38 -2.41 -2.12 5.81
C ARG A 38 -2.04 -3.60 5.82
N LEU A 39 -0.76 -3.93 5.93
CA LEU A 39 -0.25 -5.29 6.15
C LEU A 39 -0.57 -5.81 7.55
N ARG A 40 -0.70 -4.92 8.55
CA ARG A 40 -1.10 -5.33 9.90
C ARG A 40 -2.62 -5.55 9.90
N PRO A 41 -3.12 -6.80 10.00
CA PRO A 41 -4.55 -6.99 10.11
C PRO A 41 -5.04 -6.25 11.37
N PRO A 42 -6.14 -5.49 11.28
CA PRO A 42 -6.81 -5.03 12.49
C PRO A 42 -7.21 -6.27 13.32
N PRO A 43 -7.12 -6.23 14.66
CA PRO A 43 -7.49 -7.37 15.50
C PRO A 43 -8.94 -7.84 15.30
N HIS A 44 -9.78 -7.09 14.59
CA HIS A 44 -11.12 -7.50 14.16
C HIS A 44 -11.46 -6.94 12.77
N THR A 45 -11.02 -7.57 11.68
CA THR A 45 -11.71 -7.60 10.36
C THR A 45 -10.86 -8.31 9.30
N ALA A 46 -10.68 -9.62 9.46
CA ALA A 46 -10.24 -10.51 8.37
C ALA A 46 -11.35 -10.80 7.34
N ALA A 47 -12.44 -10.02 7.35
CA ALA A 47 -13.52 -10.12 6.38
C ALA A 47 -13.83 -8.71 5.86
N ARG A 48 -13.92 -8.58 4.52
CA ARG A 48 -14.49 -7.43 3.77
C ARG A 48 -13.54 -6.36 3.20
N ALA A 49 -12.33 -6.71 2.73
CA ALA A 49 -11.55 -5.78 1.89
C ALA A 49 -11.01 -6.37 0.57
N THR A 50 -11.58 -7.48 0.11
CA THR A 50 -11.37 -8.00 -1.26
C THR A 50 -12.70 -7.92 -2.01
N GLY A 51 -12.99 -6.78 -2.62
CA GLY A 51 -14.20 -6.67 -3.41
C GLY A 51 -14.50 -5.29 -3.98
N VAL A 52 -13.51 -4.55 -4.51
CA VAL A 52 -13.82 -3.36 -5.32
C VAL A 52 -12.78 -3.12 -6.42
N TYR A 53 -12.39 -4.11 -7.23
CA TYR A 53 -11.69 -3.84 -8.50
C TYR A 53 -11.83 -5.00 -9.49
N SER A 54 -13.05 -5.34 -9.92
CA SER A 54 -13.28 -6.12 -11.16
C SER A 54 -14.76 -6.33 -11.42
N GLN A 55 -15.50 -5.30 -11.83
CA GLN A 55 -16.68 -5.51 -12.67
C GLN A 55 -17.03 -4.22 -13.42
N LEU A 56 -16.24 -3.93 -14.44
CA LEU A 56 -16.51 -2.85 -15.40
C LEU A 56 -16.29 -3.37 -16.82
N GLN A 57 -16.73 -4.59 -17.14
CA GLN A 57 -16.86 -5.07 -18.52
C GLN A 57 -17.97 -6.10 -18.64
N ALA A 58 -19.04 -5.71 -19.36
CA ALA A 58 -19.99 -6.52 -20.11
C ALA A 58 -21.38 -5.87 -20.02
N GLN A 59 -21.64 -4.92 -20.90
CA GLN A 59 -23.01 -4.61 -21.32
C GLN A 59 -23.05 -4.92 -22.82
N HIS A 60 -23.75 -6.00 -23.15
CA HIS A 60 -24.10 -6.43 -24.49
C HIS A 60 -25.56 -6.09 -24.73
#